data_AF-A0AAW1WSD1-F1
#
_entry.id   AF-A0AAW1WSD1-F1
#
_cell.length_a   1.000
_cell.length_b   1.000
_cell.length_c   1.000
_cell.angle_alpha   90.00
_cell.angle_beta   90.00
_cell.angle_gamma   90.00
#
_symmetry.space_group_name_H-M   'P 1'
#
loop_
_entity.id
_entity.type
_entity.pdbx_description
1 polymer ?
#
loop_
_entity_poly.entity_id
_entity_poly.type
_entity_poly.pdbx_seq_one_letter_code
_entity_poly.pdbx_strand_id
1 'polypeptide(L)'
;MKTETKDSVAEAVICNFLTFLIDLYYFLFMQEDFLERVELLKSSAEDIARLTSCQILIGEVFVFTVGNSGGLRIVRKVVEDCILYRMPPADNIKFIRMQLATKKLEDLRL
;
A
#
# COMPACT_ATOMS: atom_id res chain seq x y z
N MET A 1 -17.57 -26.98 17.35
CA MET A 1 -17.00 -26.30 16.16
C MET A 1 -17.05 -24.80 16.41
N LYS A 2 -15.97 -24.23 16.94
CA LYS A 2 -15.80 -22.78 17.12
C LYS A 2 -14.47 -22.44 16.48
N THR A 3 -14.50 -21.93 15.25
CA THR A 3 -13.33 -21.33 14.62
C THR A 3 -13.32 -19.87 15.03
N GLU A 4 -12.48 -19.57 16.02
CA GLU A 4 -12.14 -18.20 16.41
C GLU A 4 -11.55 -17.47 15.21
N THR A 5 -12.28 -16.47 14.71
CA THR A 5 -11.80 -15.47 13.76
C THR A 5 -10.75 -14.60 14.45
N LYS A 6 -9.49 -15.00 14.28
CA LYS A 6 -8.31 -14.24 14.72
C LYS A 6 -8.22 -12.89 13.99
N ASP A 7 -8.25 -11.84 14.81
CA ASP A 7 -7.43 -10.65 14.68
C ASP A 7 -7.62 -9.79 13.42
N SER A 8 -8.82 -9.21 13.26
CA SER A 8 -8.96 -7.94 12.55
C SER A 8 -8.32 -6.84 13.40
N VAL A 9 -7.01 -6.63 13.24
CA VAL A 9 -6.30 -5.49 13.84
C VAL A 9 -6.64 -4.26 13.01
N ALA A 10 -7.42 -3.33 13.58
CA ALA A 10 -7.55 -1.99 13.04
C ALA A 10 -6.25 -1.23 13.33
N GLU A 11 -5.19 -1.56 12.60
CA GLU A 11 -4.01 -0.71 12.53
C GLU A 11 -4.42 0.49 11.68
N ALA A 12 -4.81 1.58 12.33
CA ALA A 12 -4.69 2.88 11.72
C ALA A 12 -3.19 3.06 11.42
N VAL A 13 -2.80 2.69 10.20
CA VAL A 13 -1.54 3.18 9.64
C VAL A 13 -1.78 4.66 9.37
N ILE A 14 -1.86 5.46 10.43
CA ILE A 14 -1.26 6.78 10.38
C ILE A 14 0.18 6.42 10.15
N CYS A 15 0.66 6.52 8.92
CA CYS A 15 2.08 6.50 8.70
C CYS A 15 2.66 7.73 9.42
N ASN A 16 2.83 7.64 10.74
CA ASN A 16 3.55 8.61 11.55
C ASN A 16 5.04 8.66 11.13
N PHE A 17 5.50 7.63 10.41
CA PHE A 17 6.78 7.64 9.69
C PHE A 17 6.70 8.31 8.31
N LEU A 18 5.53 8.37 7.66
CA LEU A 18 5.34 9.14 6.43
C LEU A 18 5.05 10.60 6.71
N THR A 19 4.48 11.03 7.84
CA THR A 19 4.40 12.48 8.11
C THR A 19 5.79 13.10 8.13
N PHE A 20 6.78 12.51 8.83
CA PHE A 20 8.15 13.03 8.80
C PHE A 20 8.83 12.98 7.42
N LEU A 21 8.60 11.92 6.62
CA LEU A 21 9.22 11.78 5.29
C LEU A 21 8.47 12.55 4.19
N ILE A 22 7.15 12.65 4.26
CA ILE A 22 6.31 13.47 3.37
C ILE A 22 6.52 14.94 3.69
N ASP A 23 6.57 15.36 4.96
CA ASP A 23 6.87 16.74 5.33
C ASP A 23 8.26 17.15 4.84
N LEU A 24 9.27 16.27 4.96
CA LEU A 24 10.62 16.52 4.44
C LEU A 24 10.66 16.47 2.91
N TYR A 25 9.91 15.59 2.23
CA TYR A 25 9.81 15.55 0.77
C TYR A 25 9.06 16.78 0.21
N TYR A 26 7.97 17.22 0.84
CA TYR A 26 7.27 18.47 0.55
C TYR A 26 8.20 19.69 0.70
N PHE A 27 9.05 19.67 1.74
CA PHE A 27 9.98 20.76 2.01
C PHE A 27 11.18 20.78 1.05
N LEU A 28 11.61 19.64 0.50
CA LEU A 28 12.80 19.54 -0.35
C LEU A 28 12.55 19.37 -1.86
N PHE A 29 11.38 18.91 -2.30
CA PHE A 29 11.14 18.55 -3.71
C PHE A 29 9.73 18.91 -4.20
N MET A 30 9.67 19.88 -5.12
CA MET A 30 8.60 20.20 -6.08
C MET A 30 7.20 19.65 -5.73
N GLN A 31 6.37 20.51 -5.14
CA GLN A 31 4.98 20.23 -4.75
C GLN A 31 4.11 19.61 -5.87
N GLU A 32 4.38 19.97 -7.13
CA GLU A 32 3.68 19.44 -8.31
C GLU A 32 3.93 17.95 -8.51
N ASP A 33 5.19 17.50 -8.40
CA ASP A 33 5.55 16.08 -8.53
C ASP A 33 4.78 15.25 -7.49
N PHE A 34 4.73 15.71 -6.23
CA PHE A 34 4.07 14.99 -5.14
C PHE A 34 2.57 14.80 -5.41
N LEU A 35 1.86 15.87 -5.78
CA LEU A 35 0.42 15.80 -6.07
C LEU A 35 0.12 14.87 -7.24
N GLU A 36 0.95 14.91 -8.30
CA GLU A 36 0.82 13.97 -9.42
C GLU A 36 0.97 12.51 -8.95
N ARG A 37 1.93 12.23 -8.06
CA ARG A 37 2.08 10.86 -7.50
C ARG A 37 0.88 10.45 -6.65
N VAL A 38 0.32 11.37 -5.87
CA VAL A 38 -0.87 11.09 -5.05
C VAL A 38 -2.07 10.79 -5.95
N GLU A 39 -2.28 11.54 -7.02
CA GLU A 39 -3.36 11.27 -7.99
C GLU A 39 -3.16 9.93 -8.70
N LEU A 40 -1.91 9.61 -9.08
CA LEU A 40 -1.59 8.29 -9.63
C LEU A 40 -1.90 7.18 -8.63
N LEU A 41 -1.55 7.35 -7.35
CA LEU A 41 -1.84 6.39 -6.30
C LEU A 41 -3.35 6.23 -6.06
N LYS A 42 -4.12 7.33 -6.05
CA LYS A 42 -5.59 7.33 -5.95
C LYS A 42 -6.23 6.54 -7.09
N SER A 43 -5.75 6.73 -8.32
CA SER A 43 -6.26 6.01 -9.50
C SER A 43 -6.11 4.48 -9.38
N SER A 44 -5.16 4.01 -8.58
CA SER A 44 -4.89 2.59 -8.34
C SER A 44 -5.45 2.06 -7.01
N ALA A 45 -6.14 2.89 -6.22
CA ALA A 45 -6.58 2.54 -4.87
C ALA A 45 -7.47 1.27 -4.84
N GLU A 46 -8.39 1.15 -5.79
CA GLU A 46 -9.29 -0.01 -5.89
C GLU A 46 -8.53 -1.31 -6.21
N ASP A 47 -7.50 -1.23 -7.07
CA ASP A 47 -6.67 -2.40 -7.40
C ASP A 47 -5.80 -2.84 -6.23
N ILE A 48 -5.27 -1.88 -5.46
CA ILE A 48 -4.51 -2.17 -4.24
C ILE A 48 -5.44 -2.80 -3.20
N ALA A 49 -6.65 -2.26 -3.02
CA ALA A 49 -7.65 -2.80 -2.10
C ALA A 49 -8.03 -4.24 -2.48
N ARG A 50 -8.30 -4.52 -3.76
CA ARG A 50 -8.58 -5.88 -4.26
C ARG A 50 -7.41 -6.84 -4.04
N LEU A 51 -6.19 -6.40 -4.30
CA LEU A 51 -4.99 -7.22 -4.14
C LEU A 51 -4.73 -7.60 -2.67
N THR A 52 -4.96 -6.66 -1.76
CA THR A 52 -4.57 -6.79 -0.35
C THR A 52 -5.72 -7.20 0.57
N SER A 53 -6.96 -7.15 0.07
CA SER A 53 -8.19 -7.23 0.87
C SER A 53 -8.23 -6.17 1.99
N CYS A 54 -7.52 -5.06 1.81
CA CYS A 54 -7.57 -3.91 2.71
C CYS A 54 -8.63 -2.90 2.26
N GLN A 55 -9.25 -2.23 3.21
CA GLN A 55 -9.95 -0.97 2.97
C GLN A 55 -8.91 0.14 2.93
N ILE A 56 -9.01 1.05 1.96
CA ILE A 56 -8.03 2.10 1.72
C ILE A 56 -8.76 3.42 1.48
N LEU A 57 -8.32 4.48 2.15
CA LEU A 57 -8.74 5.85 1.92
C LEU A 57 -7.49 6.72 1.70
N ILE A 58 -7.44 7.43 0.59
CA ILE A 58 -6.27 8.24 0.19
C ILE A 58 -6.70 9.70 0.15
N GLY A 59 -6.12 10.50 1.05
CA GLY A 59 -6.20 11.96 1.04
C GLY A 59 -5.01 12.57 0.30
N GLU A 60 -4.90 13.90 0.35
CA GLU A 60 -3.78 14.61 -0.27
C GLU A 60 -2.45 14.31 0.41
N VAL A 61 -2.44 14.19 1.74
CA VAL A 61 -1.23 14.01 2.55
C VAL A 61 -1.27 12.76 3.44
N PHE A 62 -2.30 11.92 3.30
CA PHE A 62 -2.47 10.75 4.13
C PHE A 62 -3.00 9.55 3.34
N VAL A 63 -2.69 8.36 3.84
CA VAL A 63 -3.28 7.09 3.39
C VAL A 63 -3.72 6.35 4.64
N PHE A 64 -5.02 6.12 4.76
CA PHE A 64 -5.61 5.33 5.84
C PHE A 64 -5.94 3.93 5.31
N THR A 65 -5.57 2.91 6.07
CA THR A 65 -5.75 1.51 5.67
C THR A 65 -6.28 0.68 6.83
N VAL A 66 -7.13 -0.30 6.53
CA VAL A 66 -7.61 -1.30 7.49
C VAL A 66 -7.58 -2.66 6.82
N GLY A 67 -7.00 -3.66 7.48
CA GLY A 67 -6.95 -5.02 6.95
C GLY A 67 -6.03 -5.93 7.75
N ASN A 68 -5.70 -7.10 7.19
CA ASN A 68 -4.75 -8.01 7.81
C ASN A 68 -3.31 -7.50 7.65
N SER A 69 -2.41 -7.92 8.54
CA SER A 69 -1.01 -7.47 8.57
C SER A 69 -0.24 -7.71 7.27
N GLY A 70 -0.52 -8.82 6.57
CA GLY A 70 0.08 -9.12 5.27
C GLY A 70 -0.33 -8.11 4.19
N GLY A 71 -1.62 -7.81 4.11
CA GLY A 71 -2.18 -6.78 3.23
C GLY A 71 -1.63 -5.39 3.56
N LEU A 72 -1.63 -5.00 4.84
CA LEU A 72 -1.11 -3.71 5.29
C LEU A 72 0.36 -3.50 4.92
N ARG A 73 1.19 -4.54 5.04
CA ARG A 73 2.60 -4.49 4.62
C ARG A 73 2.76 -4.28 3.12
N ILE A 74 1.88 -4.88 2.31
CA ILE A 74 1.85 -4.68 0.86
C ILE A 74 1.41 -3.26 0.53
N VAL A 75 0.33 -2.75 1.15
CA VAL A 75 -0.13 -1.37 0.91
C VAL A 75 0.97 -0.37 1.24
N ARG A 76 1.63 -0.51 2.40
CA ARG A 76 2.76 0.35 2.80
C ARG A 76 3.83 0.40 1.71
N LYS A 77 4.26 -0.77 1.22
CA LYS A 77 5.28 -0.86 0.18
C LYS A 77 4.87 -0.14 -1.10
N VAL A 78 3.62 -0.34 -1.57
CA VAL A 78 3.13 0.31 -2.78
C VAL A 78 3.10 1.83 -2.64
N VAL A 79 2.66 2.35 -1.47
CA VAL A 79 2.62 3.79 -1.18
C VAL A 79 4.04 4.37 -1.16
N GLU A 80 4.95 3.75 -0.40
CA GLU A 80 6.35 4.20 -0.30
C GLU A 80 7.04 4.20 -1.67
N ASP A 81 6.88 3.13 -2.45
CA ASP A 81 7.44 3.02 -3.80
C ASP A 81 6.85 4.06 -4.77
N CYS A 82 5.57 4.40 -4.63
CA CYS A 82 4.93 5.40 -5.48
C CYS A 82 5.39 6.82 -5.18
N ILE A 83 5.44 7.17 -3.90
CA ILE A 83 5.73 8.54 -3.43
C ILE A 83 7.25 8.79 -3.40
N LEU A 84 8.04 7.91 -2.79
CA LEU A 84 9.47 8.13 -2.56
C LEU A 84 10.32 7.68 -3.75
N TYR A 85 9.99 6.54 -4.34
CA TYR A 85 10.83 5.90 -5.37
C TYR A 85 10.31 6.11 -6.79
N ARG A 86 9.28 6.93 -6.97
CA ARG A 86 8.70 7.27 -8.27
C ARG A 86 8.34 6.05 -9.13
N MET A 87 7.96 4.93 -8.50
CA MET A 87 7.46 3.76 -9.19
C MET A 87 5.93 3.85 -9.39
N PRO A 88 5.40 3.68 -10.61
CA PRO A 88 3.95 3.63 -10.80
C PRO A 88 3.31 2.49 -9.99
N PRO A 89 2.15 2.72 -9.33
CA PRO A 89 1.47 1.68 -8.55
C PRO A 89 1.13 0.44 -9.38
N ALA A 90 0.78 0.62 -10.65
CA ALA A 90 0.46 -0.48 -11.57
C ALA A 90 1.63 -1.47 -11.74
N ASP A 91 2.86 -0.96 -11.87
CA ASP A 91 4.06 -1.79 -11.99
C ASP A 91 4.31 -2.58 -10.71
N ASN A 92 4.12 -1.93 -9.56
CA ASN A 92 4.28 -2.55 -8.26
C ASN A 92 3.23 -3.64 -8.01
N ILE A 93 1.96 -3.36 -8.33
CA ILE A 93 0.86 -4.33 -8.27
C ILE A 93 1.15 -5.55 -9.15
N LYS A 94 1.63 -5.33 -10.37
CA LYS A 94 2.02 -6.42 -11.29
C LYS A 94 3.13 -7.27 -10.70
N PHE A 95 4.18 -6.64 -10.16
CA PHE A 95 5.30 -7.34 -9.51
C PHE A 95 4.83 -8.17 -8.31
N ILE A 96 4.00 -7.59 -7.43
CA ILE A 96 3.46 -8.29 -6.25
C ILE A 96 2.58 -9.47 -6.67
N ARG A 97 1.70 -9.29 -7.67
CA ARG A 97 0.87 -10.39 -8.21
C ARG A 97 1.73 -11.54 -8.73
N MET A 98 2.82 -11.24 -9.43
CA MET A 98 3.76 -12.27 -9.89
C MET A 98 4.39 -13.02 -8.71
N GLN A 99 4.87 -12.32 -7.69
CA GLN A 99 5.47 -12.98 -6.51
C GLN A 99 4.47 -13.87 -5.76
N LEU A 100 3.23 -13.40 -5.57
CA LEU A 100 2.19 -14.18 -4.92
C LEU A 100 1.82 -15.43 -5.72
N ALA A 101 1.78 -15.33 -7.06
CA ALA A 101 1.52 -16.47 -7.93
C ALA A 101 2.66 -17.50 -7.89
N THR A 102 3.92 -17.06 -7.90
CA THR A 102 5.09 -17.95 -7.78
C THR A 102 5.09 -18.68 -6.44
N LYS A 103 4.87 -17.96 -5.34
CA LYS A 103 4.81 -18.58 -4.01
C LYS A 103 3.68 -19.61 -3.90
N LYS A 104 2.49 -19.29 -4.43
CA LYS A 104 1.37 -20.25 -4.47
C LYS A 104 1.70 -21.50 -5.27
N LEU A 105 2.47 -21.38 -6.36
CA LEU A 105 2.92 -22.53 -7.15
C LEU A 105 3.94 -23.39 -6.38
N GLU A 106 4.83 -22.76 -5.61
CA GLU A 106 5.80 -23.46 -4.75
C GLU A 106 5.10 -24.20 -3.61
N ASP A 107 4.13 -23.57 -2.96
CA ASP A 107 3.33 -24.19 -1.89
C ASP A 107 2.51 -25.40 -2.37
N LEU A 108 2.11 -25.44 -3.65
CA LEU A 108 1.41 -26.58 -4.27
C LEU A 108 2.35 -27.73 -4.67
N ARG A 109 3.66 -27.48 -4.71
CA ARG A 109 4.69 -28.48 -5.07
C ARG A 109 5.24 -29.23 -3.85
N LEU A 110 4.93 -28.76 -2.63
CA LEU A 110 5.31 -29.35 -1.34
C LEU A 110 4.16 -30.18 -0.78
#